data_AF-A0AAD7HGE3-F1
#
_entry.id   AF-A0AAD7HGE3-F1
#
_cell.length_a   1.000
_cell.length_b   1.000
_cell.length_c   1.000
_cell.angle_alpha   90.00
_cell.angle_beta   90.00
_cell.angle_gamma   90.00
#
_symmetry.space_group_name_H-M   'P 1'
#
loop_
_entity.id
_entity.type
_entity.pdbx_description
1 polymer ?
#
loop_
_entity_poly.entity_id
_entity_poly.type
_entity_poly.pdbx_seq_one_letter_code
_entity_poly.pdbx_strand_id
1 'polypeptide(L)'
;MDYRIKHPDIVTLHELNGNVWVVIQDAKHGFKTFKNNVLPGARSLTLGNFTVFHSLVHTLGMKDNNTPLYRRDFIKSDRMDDLGAARFFSADFLAQAAEEPEENPGLVVYLLVFGDFIDAWQSRTLSHYE
;
A
#
# COMPACT_ATOMS: atom_id res chain seq x y z
N MET A 1 26.32 -21.84 -23.41
CA MET A 1 25.24 -20.83 -23.45
C MET A 1 24.17 -21.34 -22.52
N ASP A 2 24.15 -20.87 -21.28
CA ASP A 2 23.15 -21.27 -20.29
C ASP A 2 22.19 -20.11 -20.05
N TYR A 3 20.94 -20.35 -20.39
CA TYR A 3 19.82 -19.49 -20.04
C TYR A 3 19.52 -19.72 -18.54
N ARG A 4 19.92 -18.79 -17.68
CA ARG A 4 19.42 -18.72 -16.30
C ARG A 4 18.64 -17.43 -16.14
N ILE A 5 17.34 -17.60 -15.95
CA ILE A 5 16.41 -16.56 -15.54
C ILE A 5 16.91 -16.07 -14.17
N LYS A 6 17.45 -14.83 -14.12
CA LYS A 6 17.76 -14.14 -12.87
C LYS A 6 16.48 -13.47 -12.40
N HIS A 7 15.97 -13.87 -11.22
CA HIS A 7 15.52 -13.02 -10.10
C HIS A 7 14.57 -13.80 -9.16
N PRO A 8 14.40 -13.39 -7.87
CA PRO A 8 15.01 -12.22 -7.20
C PRO A 8 15.67 -12.52 -5.83
N ASP A 9 16.39 -11.52 -5.32
CA ASP A 9 16.74 -11.27 -3.91
C ASP A 9 17.65 -12.25 -3.16
N ILE A 10 18.96 -12.12 -3.40
CA ILE A 10 19.96 -12.52 -2.41
C ILE A 10 19.85 -11.54 -1.23
N VAL A 11 19.20 -11.94 -0.15
CA VAL A 11 19.21 -11.17 1.11
C VAL A 11 20.54 -11.45 1.80
N THR A 12 21.42 -10.45 1.86
CA THR A 12 22.66 -10.55 2.62
C THR A 12 22.33 -10.59 4.11
N LEU A 13 22.52 -11.76 4.72
CA LEU A 13 22.38 -11.95 6.16
C LEU A 13 23.69 -11.55 6.84
N HIS A 14 23.62 -10.70 7.86
CA HIS A 14 24.78 -10.29 8.62
C HIS A 14 24.90 -11.19 9.86
N GLU A 15 26.06 -11.84 10.04
CA GLU A 15 26.34 -12.64 11.23
C GLU A 15 27.24 -11.85 12.18
N LEU A 16 26.84 -11.76 13.46
CA LEU A 16 27.65 -11.19 14.53
C LEU A 16 27.61 -12.12 15.74
N ASN A 17 28.78 -12.62 16.15
CA ASN A 17 28.95 -13.55 17.27
C ASN A 17 28.08 -14.83 17.15
N GLY A 18 27.95 -15.42 15.96
CA GLY A 18 27.13 -16.61 15.74
C GLY A 18 25.63 -16.34 15.62
N ASN A 19 25.19 -15.08 15.73
CA ASN A 19 23.79 -14.70 15.58
C ASN A 19 23.57 -14.03 14.23
N VAL A 20 22.52 -14.46 13.54
CA VAL A 20 22.07 -13.84 12.28
C VAL A 20 21.21 -12.62 12.59
N TRP A 21 21.52 -11.51 11.92
CA TRP A 21 20.78 -10.26 12.00
C TRP A 21 20.11 -9.99 10.66
N VAL A 22 18.82 -9.72 10.73
CA VAL A 22 18.01 -9.27 9.59
C VAL A 22 17.70 -7.80 9.80
N VAL A 23 18.13 -6.97 8.86
CA VAL A 23 17.79 -5.54 8.87
C VAL A 23 16.40 -5.40 8.26
N ILE A 24 15.40 -5.09 9.09
CA ILE A 24 14.03 -4.83 8.66
C ILE A 24 13.70 -3.34 8.73
N GLN A 25 12.87 -2.87 7.81
CA GLN A 25 12.26 -1.54 7.91
C GLN A 25 10.94 -1.61 8.70
N ASP A 26 10.50 -0.48 9.23
CA ASP A 26 9.20 -0.37 9.88
C ASP A 26 8.07 -0.53 8.85
N ALA A 27 7.30 -1.61 8.97
CA ALA A 27 6.20 -1.91 8.06
C ALA A 27 5.11 -0.84 8.07
N LYS A 28 4.86 -0.18 9.21
CA LYS A 28 3.87 0.92 9.26
C LYS A 28 4.31 2.11 8.43
N HIS A 29 5.62 2.32 8.27
CA HIS A 29 6.16 3.30 7.33
C HIS A 29 5.84 2.94 5.87
N GLY A 30 5.63 1.66 5.57
CA GLY A 30 5.16 1.17 4.28
C GLY A 30 3.84 1.81 3.88
N PHE A 31 2.83 1.84 4.76
CA PHE A 31 1.56 2.52 4.47
C PHE A 31 1.73 4.00 4.11
N LYS A 32 2.61 4.73 4.82
CA LYS A 32 2.91 6.13 4.48
C LYS A 32 3.50 6.23 3.08
N THR A 33 4.45 5.37 2.77
CA THR A 33 5.13 5.33 1.48
C THR A 33 4.13 5.05 0.35
N PHE A 34 3.32 4.00 0.49
CA PHE A 34 2.32 3.61 -0.51
C PHE A 34 1.22 4.67 -0.67
N LYS A 35 0.70 5.24 0.42
CA LYS A 35 -0.25 6.36 0.36
C LYS A 35 0.37 7.53 -0.42
N ASN A 36 1.60 7.90 -0.07
CA ASN A 36 2.27 9.06 -0.65
C ASN A 36 2.60 8.86 -2.14
N ASN A 37 2.85 7.63 -2.59
CA ASN A 37 3.05 7.31 -4.00
C ASN A 37 1.81 7.64 -4.84
N VAL A 38 0.61 7.34 -4.34
CA VAL A 38 -0.64 7.64 -5.06
C VAL A 38 -1.04 9.10 -4.92
N LEU A 39 -0.84 9.70 -3.74
CA LEU A 39 -1.35 11.02 -3.43
C LEU A 39 -0.42 12.16 -3.90
N PRO A 40 0.35 12.85 -3.02
CA PRO A 40 1.15 14.00 -3.46
C PRO A 40 2.43 13.61 -4.22
N GLY A 41 2.79 12.32 -4.28
CA GLY A 41 4.03 11.83 -4.88
C GLY A 41 3.97 11.71 -6.39
N ALA A 42 3.33 10.66 -6.91
CA ALA A 42 3.35 10.36 -8.34
C ALA A 42 2.19 10.99 -9.13
N ARG A 43 1.07 11.33 -8.46
CA ARG A 43 -0.24 11.74 -9.05
C ARG A 43 -0.91 10.68 -9.94
N SER A 44 -0.13 9.77 -10.52
CA SER A 44 -0.52 8.59 -11.27
C SER A 44 0.51 7.49 -11.01
N LEU A 45 0.06 6.27 -10.70
CA LEU A 45 0.91 5.12 -10.48
C LEU A 45 0.39 3.93 -11.29
N THR A 46 1.25 3.31 -12.09
CA THR A 46 0.89 2.12 -12.89
C THR A 46 1.42 0.86 -12.21
N LEU A 47 0.54 -0.10 -11.95
CA LEU A 47 0.83 -1.43 -11.44
C LEU A 47 0.37 -2.46 -12.49
N GLY A 48 1.31 -2.97 -13.29
CA GLY A 48 0.98 -3.86 -14.42
C GLY A 48 0.08 -3.17 -15.43
N ASN A 49 -1.12 -3.72 -15.65
CA ASN A 49 -2.12 -3.17 -16.58
C ASN A 49 -3.07 -2.15 -15.93
N PHE A 50 -2.90 -1.86 -14.63
CA PHE A 50 -3.79 -0.98 -13.90
C PHE A 50 -3.11 0.32 -13.53
N THR A 51 -3.81 1.43 -13.66
CA THR A 51 -3.31 2.75 -13.28
C THR A 51 -4.18 3.35 -12.18
N VAL A 52 -3.53 3.83 -11.12
CA VAL A 52 -4.14 4.55 -10.02
C VAL A 52 -3.90 6.03 -10.23
N PHE A 53 -4.97 6.81 -10.36
CA PHE A 53 -4.88 8.26 -10.42
C PHE A 53 -5.25 8.88 -9.08
N HIS A 54 -4.49 9.90 -8.68
CA HIS A 54 -4.82 10.75 -7.54
C HIS A 54 -6.25 11.31 -7.62
N SER A 55 -6.73 11.63 -8.83
CA SER A 55 -8.09 12.12 -9.05
C SER A 55 -9.17 11.15 -8.60
N LEU A 56 -8.94 9.83 -8.70
CA LEU A 56 -9.92 8.82 -8.26
C LEU A 56 -10.14 8.89 -6.75
N VAL A 57 -9.05 9.01 -5.98
CA VAL A 57 -9.14 9.19 -4.52
C VAL A 57 -9.90 10.47 -4.17
N HIS A 58 -9.64 11.55 -4.92
CA HIS A 58 -10.37 12.80 -4.75
C HIS A 58 -11.87 12.65 -5.03
N THR A 59 -12.25 11.97 -6.10
CA THR A 59 -13.65 11.73 -6.45
C THR A 59 -14.34 10.92 -5.36
N LEU A 60 -13.75 9.79 -4.94
CA LEU A 60 -14.33 8.92 -3.90
C LEU A 60 -14.42 9.61 -2.54
N GLY A 61 -13.38 10.35 -2.15
CA GLY A 61 -13.36 11.12 -0.90
C GLY A 61 -14.30 12.33 -0.90
N MET A 62 -14.84 12.73 -2.06
CA MET A 62 -15.82 13.81 -2.20
C MET A 62 -17.25 13.31 -2.51
N LYS A 63 -17.42 12.02 -2.81
CA LYS A 63 -18.68 11.45 -3.35
C LYS A 63 -19.85 11.62 -2.36
N ASP A 64 -19.62 11.44 -1.06
CA ASP A 64 -20.65 11.51 -0.02
C ASP A 64 -20.13 12.03 1.34
N ASN A 65 -21.05 12.39 2.24
CA ASN A 65 -20.73 12.74 3.64
C ASN A 65 -20.30 11.55 4.51
N ASN A 66 -20.36 10.31 3.99
CA ASN A 66 -20.04 9.08 4.72
C ASN A 66 -18.83 8.34 4.14
N THR A 67 -17.89 9.06 3.51
CA THR A 67 -16.63 8.45 3.09
C THR A 67 -15.75 8.14 4.32
N PRO A 68 -15.00 7.01 4.32
CA PRO A 68 -14.03 6.71 5.36
C PRO A 68 -12.87 7.71 5.43
N LEU A 69 -12.60 8.43 4.33
CA LEU A 69 -11.51 9.41 4.27
C LEU A 69 -11.97 10.81 4.72
N TYR A 70 -11.16 11.47 5.53
CA TYR A 70 -11.33 12.89 5.79
C TYR A 70 -10.71 13.72 4.68
N ARG A 71 -11.22 14.95 4.48
CA ARG A 71 -10.65 15.89 3.50
C ARG A 71 -9.14 16.09 3.66
N ARG A 72 -8.64 16.11 4.90
CA ARG A 72 -7.21 16.24 5.20
C ARG A 72 -6.37 15.05 4.75
N ASP A 73 -6.99 13.90 4.50
CA ASP A 73 -6.28 12.66 4.16
C ASP A 73 -5.81 12.67 2.70
N PHE A 74 -6.47 13.43 1.83
CA PHE A 74 -6.14 13.55 0.41
C PHE A 74 -5.95 15.00 -0.08
N ILE A 75 -6.57 16.00 0.54
CA ILE A 75 -6.31 17.42 0.25
C ILE A 75 -5.19 17.92 1.15
N LYS A 76 -4.06 18.33 0.54
CA LYS A 76 -2.86 18.77 1.27
C LYS A 76 -2.46 17.76 2.36
N SER A 77 -2.56 16.47 2.00
CA SER A 77 -2.30 15.35 2.90
C SER A 77 -0.95 15.48 3.59
N ASP A 78 -0.95 15.35 4.91
CA ASP A 78 0.28 15.23 5.67
C ASP A 78 0.95 13.89 5.36
N ARG A 79 2.20 13.96 4.88
CA ARG A 79 3.01 12.81 4.48
C ARG A 79 3.37 11.92 5.66
N MET A 80 3.33 12.45 6.89
CA MET A 80 3.68 11.72 8.12
C MET A 80 2.45 11.22 8.88
N ASP A 81 1.22 11.54 8.45
CA ASP A 81 -0.02 11.13 9.13
C ASP A 81 -0.27 9.62 8.98
N ASP A 82 0.04 8.90 10.07
CA ASP A 82 -0.23 7.47 10.28
C ASP A 82 -1.72 7.13 10.18
N LEU A 83 -2.58 7.94 10.82
CA LEU A 83 -4.00 7.66 10.88
C LEU A 83 -4.65 7.84 9.51
N GLY A 84 -4.21 8.85 8.74
CA GLY A 84 -4.62 9.04 7.35
C GLY A 84 -4.18 7.88 6.46
N ALA A 85 -2.99 7.31 6.70
CA ALA A 85 -2.53 6.13 5.97
C ALA A 85 -3.32 4.86 6.34
N ALA A 86 -3.63 4.67 7.62
CA ALA A 86 -4.47 3.56 8.08
C ALA A 86 -5.90 3.65 7.51
N ARG A 87 -6.50 4.85 7.46
CA ARG A 87 -7.82 5.05 6.82
C ARG A 87 -7.76 4.81 5.31
N PHE A 88 -6.69 5.24 4.65
CA PHE A 88 -6.48 5.01 3.22
C PHE A 88 -6.43 3.52 2.88
N PHE A 89 -5.76 2.69 3.68
CA PHE A 89 -5.73 1.23 3.48
C PHE A 89 -6.79 0.47 4.27
N SER A 90 -7.83 1.15 4.77
CA SER A 90 -8.90 0.48 5.52
C SER A 90 -9.79 -0.37 4.62
N ALA A 91 -10.35 -1.44 5.20
CA ALA A 91 -11.36 -2.26 4.55
C ALA A 91 -12.57 -1.43 4.09
N ASP A 92 -12.96 -0.41 4.86
CA ASP A 92 -14.08 0.48 4.51
C ASP A 92 -13.78 1.28 3.24
N PHE A 93 -12.56 1.82 3.09
CA PHE A 93 -12.20 2.58 1.89
C PHE A 93 -12.03 1.66 0.68
N LEU A 94 -11.49 0.45 0.88
CA LEU A 94 -11.47 -0.59 -0.16
C LEU A 94 -12.88 -0.94 -0.62
N ALA A 95 -13.82 -1.14 0.31
CA ALA A 95 -15.21 -1.43 0.00
C ALA A 95 -15.84 -0.29 -0.81
N GLN A 96 -15.63 0.97 -0.40
CA GLN A 96 -16.10 2.14 -1.15
C GLN A 96 -15.53 2.17 -2.57
N ALA A 97 -14.22 1.93 -2.74
CA ALA A 97 -13.60 1.90 -4.07
C ALA A 97 -14.11 0.74 -4.94
N ALA A 98 -14.51 -0.37 -4.32
CA ALA A 98 -15.00 -1.57 -4.97
C ALA A 98 -16.50 -1.53 -5.34
N GLU A 99 -17.23 -0.47 -4.98
CA GLU A 99 -18.62 -0.26 -5.42
C GLU A 99 -18.72 -0.10 -6.95
N GLU A 100 -17.73 0.54 -7.56
CA GLU A 100 -17.61 0.77 -9.01
C GLU A 100 -16.26 0.23 -9.51
N PRO A 101 -16.07 -1.10 -9.53
CA PRO A 101 -14.76 -1.70 -9.80
C PRO A 101 -14.32 -1.54 -11.26
N GLU A 102 -15.25 -1.31 -12.19
CA GLU A 102 -14.94 -1.00 -13.58
C GLU A 102 -14.34 0.42 -13.74
N GLU A 103 -14.71 1.35 -12.86
CA GLU A 103 -14.17 2.72 -12.85
C GLU A 103 -12.87 2.83 -12.04
N ASN A 104 -12.75 2.02 -10.99
CA ASN A 104 -11.65 2.09 -10.03
C ASN A 104 -10.74 0.84 -9.98
N PRO A 105 -10.52 0.07 -11.07
CA PRO A 105 -9.90 -1.24 -10.97
C PRO A 105 -8.47 -1.16 -10.42
N GLY A 106 -7.71 -0.14 -10.83
CA GLY A 106 -6.36 0.07 -10.30
C GLY A 106 -6.34 0.46 -8.83
N LEU A 107 -7.26 1.30 -8.38
CA LEU A 107 -7.32 1.68 -6.97
C LEU A 107 -7.71 0.49 -6.09
N VAL A 108 -8.67 -0.33 -6.52
CA VAL A 108 -9.06 -1.56 -5.81
C VAL A 108 -7.88 -2.51 -5.70
N VAL A 109 -7.19 -2.80 -6.81
CA VAL A 109 -6.00 -3.66 -6.82
C VAL A 109 -4.90 -3.08 -5.91
N TYR A 110 -4.69 -1.77 -5.94
CA TYR A 110 -3.68 -1.11 -5.13
C TYR A 110 -3.97 -1.21 -3.63
N LEU A 111 -5.21 -0.90 -3.24
CA LEU A 111 -5.65 -0.97 -1.85
C LEU A 111 -5.58 -2.39 -1.31
N LEU A 112 -6.02 -3.38 -2.11
CA LEU A 112 -5.94 -4.79 -1.73
C LEU A 112 -4.49 -5.24 -1.56
N VAL A 113 -3.66 -5.09 -2.59
CA VAL A 113 -2.28 -5.63 -2.59
C VAL A 113 -1.43 -4.99 -1.50
N PHE A 114 -1.42 -3.66 -1.40
CA PHE A 114 -0.56 -2.96 -0.44
C PHE A 114 -1.16 -2.89 0.97
N GLY A 115 -2.50 -2.92 1.08
CA GLY A 115 -3.23 -3.10 2.34
C GLY A 115 -2.85 -4.43 2.99
N ASP A 116 -3.17 -5.52 2.27
CA ASP A 116 -2.97 -6.88 2.75
C ASP A 116 -1.49 -7.19 2.98
N PHE A 117 -0.58 -6.66 2.17
CA PHE A 117 0.87 -6.87 2.36
C PHE A 117 1.33 -6.39 3.75
N ILE A 118 0.90 -5.21 4.16
CA ILE A 118 1.30 -4.66 5.47
C ILE A 118 0.53 -5.33 6.62
N ASP A 119 -0.74 -5.67 6.42
CA ASP A 119 -1.53 -6.39 7.41
C ASP A 119 -0.99 -7.80 7.65
N ALA A 120 -0.61 -8.51 6.59
CA ALA A 120 0.06 -9.81 6.67
C ALA A 120 1.41 -9.69 7.38
N TRP A 121 2.22 -8.69 7.04
CA TRP A 121 3.52 -8.45 7.70
C TRP A 121 3.36 -8.19 9.20
N GLN A 122 2.33 -7.44 9.61
CA GLN A 122 2.09 -7.12 11.02
C GLN A 122 1.26 -8.18 11.77
N SER A 123 0.77 -9.21 11.06
CA SER A 123 -0.05 -10.23 11.66
C SER A 123 0.71 -11.03 12.71
N ARG A 124 0.06 -11.24 13.86
CA ARG A 124 0.58 -12.07 14.95
C ARG A 124 0.05 -13.51 14.91
N THR A 125 -0.85 -13.78 13.97
CA THR A 125 -1.57 -15.05 13.85
C THR A 125 -1.33 -15.74 12.52
N LEU A 126 -0.86 -15.02 11.50
CA LEU A 126 -0.47 -15.61 10.23
C LEU A 126 0.73 -16.52 10.47
N SER A 127 0.62 -17.78 10.07
CA SER A 127 1.76 -18.70 10.15
C SER A 127 2.86 -18.28 9.18
N HIS A 128 4.11 -18.41 9.59
CA HIS A 128 5.28 -18.25 8.71
C HIS A 128 5.43 -19.34 7.64
N TYR A 129 4.43 -20.22 7.48
CA TYR A 129 4.45 -21.31 6.52
C TYR A 129 4.00 -20.80 5.15
N GLU A 130 4.87 -20.96 4.15
CA GLU A 130 4.52 -21.08 2.73
C GLU A 130 3.90 -22.46 2.45
#